data_AF-A0A2H9ZXD6-F1
#
_entry.id   AF-A0A2H9ZXD6-F1
#
_cell.length_a   1.000
_cell.length_b   1.000
_cell.length_c   1.000
_cell.angle_alpha   90.00
_cell.angle_beta   90.00
_cell.angle_gamma   90.00
#
_symmetry.space_group_name_H-M   'P 1'
#
loop_
_entity.id
_entity.type
_entity.pdbx_description
1 polymer ?
#
loop_
_entity_poly.entity_id
_entity_poly.type
_entity_poly.pdbx_seq_one_letter_code
_entity_poly.pdbx_strand_id
1 'polypeptide(L)'
;MAFIIRLIIVVVLAATMASVHSKLISSISLLSSPAYKKIATRLCETAWAHYQNATSPIRITGDCKNIDEATRLITVDGRDVSSKYFLVFRGKEFGSFPVQIRMSYHEEFVHEDGKDLIAKDRWVDEVIVTRDREL
;
A
#
# COMPACT_ATOMS: atom_id res chain seq x y z
N MET A 1 -11.09 41.52 46.51
CA MET A 1 -11.39 40.17 46.00
C MET A 1 -10.17 39.70 45.23
N ALA A 2 -9.43 38.72 45.75
CA ALA A 2 -8.17 38.24 45.15
C ALA A 2 -8.45 36.99 44.30
N PHE A 3 -8.18 37.07 43.00
CA PHE A 3 -8.30 35.94 42.07
C PHE A 3 -6.97 35.18 42.03
N ILE A 4 -6.98 33.93 42.50
CA ILE A 4 -5.84 33.01 42.41
C ILE A 4 -5.92 32.31 41.06
N ILE A 5 -5.09 32.72 40.11
CA ILE A 5 -4.92 32.00 38.84
C ILE A 5 -4.02 30.80 39.11
N ARG A 6 -4.60 29.60 39.18
CA ARG A 6 -3.86 28.34 39.24
C ARG A 6 -3.20 28.10 37.88
N LEU A 7 -1.89 28.29 37.83
CA LEU A 7 -1.07 28.09 36.65
C LEU A 7 -0.88 26.58 36.44
N ILE A 8 -1.68 25.98 35.55
CA ILE A 8 -1.56 24.57 35.18
C ILE A 8 -0.42 24.47 34.16
N ILE A 9 0.77 24.10 34.62
CA ILE A 9 1.89 23.76 33.75
C ILE A 9 1.59 22.37 33.16
N VAL A 10 1.06 22.36 31.95
CA VAL A 10 0.96 21.13 31.14
C VAL A 10 2.37 20.82 30.64
N VAL A 11 3.06 19.94 31.35
CA VAL A 11 4.32 19.36 30.88
C VAL A 11 3.96 18.44 29.71
N VAL A 12 4.05 18.97 28.49
CA VAL A 12 4.07 18.15 27.29
C VAL A 12 5.37 17.36 27.36
N LEU A 13 5.30 16.12 27.84
CA LEU A 13 6.35 15.14 27.59
C LEU A 13 6.42 14.98 26.07
N ALA A 14 7.32 15.73 25.43
CA ALA A 14 7.84 15.36 24.14
C ALA A 14 8.59 14.04 24.35
N ALA A 15 7.85 12.94 24.28
CA ALA A 15 8.43 11.66 23.94
C ALA A 15 9.07 11.85 22.57
N THR A 16 10.36 12.18 22.57
CA THR A 16 11.24 12.06 21.42
C THR A 16 11.24 10.58 21.06
N MET A 17 10.22 10.15 20.31
CA MET A 17 10.30 8.90 19.56
C MET A 17 11.55 9.04 18.73
N ALA A 18 12.56 8.22 19.02
CA ALA A 18 13.71 8.07 18.16
C ALA A 18 13.15 7.85 16.76
N SER A 19 13.37 8.81 15.87
CA SER A 19 12.98 8.71 14.48
C SER A 19 13.83 7.59 13.89
N VAL A 20 13.31 6.37 13.95
CA VAL A 20 13.80 5.26 13.16
C VAL A 20 13.40 5.61 11.74
N HIS A 21 14.27 6.38 11.08
CA HIS A 21 14.04 6.86 9.73
C HIS A 21 14.13 5.63 8.84
N SER A 22 12.97 5.09 8.48
CA SER A 22 12.88 3.98 7.54
C SER A 22 13.56 4.41 6.24
N LYS A 23 14.58 3.67 5.81
CA LYS A 23 15.41 4.07 4.68
C LYS A 23 14.79 3.52 3.40
N LEU A 24 14.29 4.41 2.54
CA LEU A 24 13.90 4.04 1.19
C LEU A 24 15.14 3.54 0.44
N ILE A 25 15.11 2.30 0.00
CA ILE A 25 16.25 1.67 -0.70
C ILE A 25 16.11 1.87 -2.20
N SER A 26 14.92 1.64 -2.75
CA SER A 26 14.72 1.68 -4.19
C SER A 26 13.27 1.89 -4.56
N SER A 27 13.06 2.58 -5.69
CA SER A 27 11.81 2.64 -6.44
C SER A 27 12.04 2.05 -7.82
N ILE A 28 11.26 1.04 -8.20
CA ILE A 28 11.41 0.36 -9.50
C ILE A 28 10.04 0.21 -10.16
N SER A 29 9.95 0.61 -11.44
CA SER A 29 8.79 0.29 -12.27
C SER A 29 8.79 -1.19 -12.64
N LEU A 30 7.71 -1.88 -12.29
CA LEU A 30 7.50 -3.29 -12.61
C LEU A 30 6.98 -3.51 -14.04
N LEU A 31 6.65 -2.45 -14.78
CA LEU A 31 6.22 -2.56 -16.17
C LEU A 31 7.38 -2.48 -17.17
N SER A 32 8.61 -2.32 -16.67
CA SER A 32 9.83 -2.15 -17.47
C SER A 32 10.26 -3.40 -18.26
N SER A 33 9.78 -4.59 -17.89
CA SER A 33 10.09 -5.83 -18.62
C SER A 33 8.91 -6.81 -18.63
N PRO A 34 8.84 -7.75 -19.59
CA PRO A 34 7.79 -8.77 -19.61
C PRO A 34 7.79 -9.66 -18.36
N ALA A 35 8.95 -9.95 -17.78
CA ALA A 35 9.08 -10.74 -16.56
C ALA A 35 8.51 -9.99 -15.35
N TYR A 36 8.86 -8.71 -15.19
CA TYR A 36 8.33 -7.88 -14.12
C TYR A 36 6.84 -7.56 -14.30
N LYS A 37 6.37 -7.43 -15.54
CA LYS A 37 4.94 -7.25 -15.83
C LYS A 37 4.11 -8.44 -15.35
N LYS A 38 4.59 -9.67 -15.53
CA LYS A 38 3.92 -10.88 -14.99
C LYS A 38 3.85 -10.84 -13.46
N ILE A 39 4.91 -10.36 -12.79
CA ILE A 39 4.91 -10.19 -11.34
C ILE A 39 3.88 -9.13 -10.92
N ALA A 40 3.85 -7.97 -11.61
CA ALA A 40 2.87 -6.91 -11.37
C ALA A 40 1.42 -7.40 -11.52
N THR A 41 1.12 -8.17 -12.58
CA THR A 41 -0.21 -8.76 -12.78
C THR A 41 -0.59 -9.69 -11.63
N ARG A 42 0.31 -10.59 -11.21
CA ARG A 42 0.02 -11.50 -10.09
C ARG A 42 -0.19 -10.76 -8.77
N LEU A 43 0.61 -9.73 -8.50
CA LEU A 43 0.46 -8.87 -7.33
C LEU A 43 -0.88 -8.13 -7.36
N CYS A 44 -1.27 -7.58 -8.51
CA CYS A 44 -2.56 -6.94 -8.70
C CYS A 44 -3.73 -7.89 -8.44
N GLU A 45 -3.71 -9.10 -9.02
CA GLU A 45 -4.76 -10.09 -8.82
C GLU A 45 -4.87 -10.50 -7.35
N THR A 46 -3.73 -10.71 -6.68
CA THR A 46 -3.67 -11.07 -5.27
C THR A 46 -4.25 -9.95 -4.39
N ALA A 47 -3.77 -8.73 -4.59
CA ALA A 47 -4.18 -7.58 -3.81
C ALA A 47 -5.67 -7.22 -4.06
N TRP A 48 -6.13 -7.34 -5.30
CA TRP A 48 -7.55 -7.15 -5.62
C TRP A 48 -8.44 -8.20 -4.97
N ALA A 49 -8.03 -9.47 -4.96
CA ALA A 49 -8.75 -10.54 -4.26
C ALA A 49 -8.79 -10.29 -2.75
N HIS A 50 -7.69 -9.85 -2.14
CA HIS A 50 -7.67 -9.45 -0.72
C HIS A 50 -8.70 -8.35 -0.43
N TYR A 51 -8.74 -7.31 -1.27
CA TYR A 51 -9.70 -6.22 -1.13
C TYR A 51 -11.16 -6.69 -1.31
N GLN A 52 -11.46 -7.50 -2.33
CA GLN A 52 -12.80 -8.02 -2.56
C GLN A 52 -13.29 -8.92 -1.42
N ASN A 53 -12.40 -9.74 -0.85
CA ASN A 53 -12.73 -10.59 0.29
C ASN A 53 -13.01 -9.78 1.56
N ALA A 54 -12.28 -8.69 1.77
CA ALA A 54 -12.45 -7.82 2.94
C ALA A 54 -13.68 -6.91 2.83
N THR A 55 -14.08 -6.55 1.60
CA THR A 55 -15.15 -5.57 1.36
C THR A 55 -16.28 -6.22 0.57
N SER A 56 -17.27 -6.77 1.28
CA SER A 56 -18.47 -7.38 0.69
C SER A 56 -19.70 -6.47 0.87
N PRO A 57 -20.57 -6.30 -0.15
CA PRO A 57 -20.40 -6.65 -1.57
C PRO A 57 -19.86 -5.46 -2.38
N ILE A 58 -18.65 -5.58 -2.94
CA ILE A 58 -18.13 -4.66 -3.97
C ILE A 58 -18.75 -4.97 -5.33
N ARG A 59 -19.20 -3.92 -6.04
CA ARG A 59 -19.80 -4.00 -7.38
C ARG A 59 -18.84 -3.67 -8.53
N ILE A 60 -17.55 -3.77 -8.28
CA ILE A 60 -16.47 -3.40 -9.20
C ILE A 60 -15.65 -4.65 -9.53
N THR A 61 -15.40 -4.86 -10.81
CA THR A 61 -14.49 -5.89 -11.32
C THR A 61 -13.21 -5.20 -11.81
N GLY A 62 -12.05 -5.62 -11.29
CA GLY A 62 -10.75 -5.16 -11.75
C GLY A 62 -10.20 -5.98 -12.93
N ASP A 63 -9.48 -5.34 -13.85
CA ASP A 63 -8.72 -5.99 -14.92
C ASP A 63 -7.20 -5.79 -14.70
N CYS A 64 -6.59 -6.76 -14.01
CA CYS A 64 -5.16 -6.76 -13.74
C CYS A 64 -4.28 -7.20 -14.93
N LYS A 65 -4.86 -7.55 -16.09
CA LYS A 65 -4.07 -7.88 -17.30
C LYS A 65 -3.52 -6.62 -17.97
N ASN A 66 -4.24 -5.51 -17.82
CA ASN A 66 -3.95 -4.22 -18.40
C ASN A 66 -3.64 -3.20 -17.29
N ILE A 67 -2.51 -3.41 -16.62
CA ILE A 67 -1.99 -2.47 -15.62
C ILE A 67 -1.37 -1.28 -16.35
N ASP A 68 -1.86 -0.09 -16.01
CA ASP A 68 -1.38 1.19 -16.53
C ASP A 68 -0.08 1.60 -15.82
N GLU A 69 -0.01 1.43 -14.50
CA GLU A 69 1.19 1.72 -13.69
C GLU A 69 1.44 0.66 -12.63
N ALA A 70 2.70 0.25 -12.44
CA ALA A 70 3.11 -0.58 -11.31
C ALA A 70 4.49 -0.18 -10.81
N THR A 71 4.58 0.27 -9.57
CA THR A 71 5.83 0.68 -8.93
C THR A 71 6.02 -0.06 -7.61
N ARG A 72 7.22 -0.58 -7.37
CA ARG A 72 7.62 -1.17 -6.10
C ARG A 72 8.54 -0.21 -5.35
N LEU A 73 8.21 0.09 -4.10
CA LEU A 73 9.09 0.71 -3.12
C LEU A 73 9.56 -0.35 -2.13
N ILE A 74 10.85 -0.37 -1.84
CA ILE A 74 11.44 -1.23 -0.81
C ILE A 74 11.97 -0.35 0.31
N THR A 75 11.55 -0.64 1.53
CA THR A 75 12.00 0.04 2.73
C THR A 75 12.57 -1.00 3.69
N VAL A 76 13.61 -0.63 4.43
CA VAL A 76 14.19 -1.48 5.47
C VAL A 76 14.21 -0.74 6.77
N ASP A 77 13.79 -1.44 7.82
CA ASP A 77 13.80 -1.00 9.21
C ASP A 77 14.41 -2.10 10.09
N GLY A 78 15.67 -1.92 10.50
CA GLY A 78 16.39 -2.94 11.27
C GLY A 78 16.53 -4.26 10.50
N ARG A 79 15.81 -5.31 10.96
CA ARG A 79 15.76 -6.65 10.33
C ARG A 79 14.53 -6.85 9.44
N ASP A 80 13.62 -5.89 9.45
CA ASP A 80 12.36 -5.95 8.71
C ASP A 80 12.55 -5.31 7.34
N VAL A 81 12.10 -6.01 6.31
CA VAL A 81 12.08 -5.53 4.93
C VAL A 81 10.63 -5.40 4.53
N SER A 82 10.20 -4.21 4.14
CA SER A 82 8.86 -3.99 3.61
C SER A 82 8.90 -3.66 2.13
N SER A 83 7.95 -4.21 1.38
CA SER A 83 7.71 -3.90 -0.01
C SER A 83 6.32 -3.31 -0.15
N LYS A 84 6.26 -2.08 -0.67
CA LYS A 84 5.01 -1.39 -0.99
C LYS A 84 4.85 -1.30 -2.50
N TYR A 85 3.72 -1.75 -3.01
CA TYR A 85 3.41 -1.78 -4.43
C TYR A 85 2.27 -0.81 -4.73
N PHE A 86 2.54 0.12 -5.63
CA PHE A 86 1.54 1.05 -6.16
C PHE A 86 1.09 0.54 -7.52
N LEU A 87 -0.19 0.24 -7.65
CA LEU A 87 -0.78 -0.38 -8.82
C LEU A 87 -1.92 0.50 -9.34
N VAL A 88 -1.90 0.82 -10.62
CA VAL A 88 -2.98 1.53 -11.32
C VAL A 88 -3.43 0.67 -12.49
N PHE A 89 -4.70 0.33 -12.51
CA PHE A 89 -5.29 -0.54 -13.53
C PHE A 89 -6.76 -0.21 -13.73
N ARG A 90 -7.32 -0.71 -14.82
CA ARG A 90 -8.70 -0.42 -15.18
C ARG A 90 -9.64 -1.47 -14.61
N GLY A 91 -10.89 -1.08 -14.45
CA GLY A 91 -11.96 -1.97 -14.06
C GLY A 91 -13.29 -1.54 -14.65
N LYS A 92 -14.34 -2.24 -14.24
CA LYS A 92 -15.72 -1.92 -14.58
C LYS A 92 -16.57 -1.94 -13.33
N GLU A 93 -17.37 -0.91 -13.15
CA GLU A 93 -18.45 -0.91 -12.18
C GLU A 93 -19.75 -1.40 -12.84
N PHE A 94 -20.68 -1.91 -12.02
CA PHE A 94 -22.01 -2.36 -12.44
C PHE A 94 -22.64 -1.47 -13.51
N GLY A 95 -23.10 -2.07 -14.62
CA GLY A 95 -23.56 -1.35 -15.80
C GLY A 95 -22.46 -1.06 -16.85
N SER A 96 -21.25 -1.61 -16.66
CA SER A 96 -20.09 -1.48 -17.55
C SER A 96 -19.47 -0.09 -17.60
N PHE A 97 -19.68 0.73 -16.57
CA PHE A 97 -19.00 2.02 -16.47
C PHE A 97 -17.50 1.80 -16.25
N PRO A 98 -16.63 2.37 -17.10
CA PRO A 98 -15.20 2.25 -16.92
C PRO A 98 -14.78 2.98 -15.64
N VAL A 99 -13.88 2.34 -14.88
CA VAL A 99 -13.28 2.94 -13.69
C VAL A 99 -11.77 2.74 -13.74
N GLN A 100 -11.04 3.70 -13.18
CA GLN A 100 -9.63 3.54 -12.85
C GLN A 100 -9.52 3.16 -11.37
N ILE A 101 -8.73 2.14 -11.08
CA ILE A 101 -8.48 1.65 -9.74
C ILE A 101 -7.01 1.92 -9.43
N ARG A 102 -6.77 2.67 -8.36
CA ARG A 102 -5.44 2.89 -7.78
C ARG A 102 -5.38 2.16 -6.46
N MET A 103 -4.38 1.31 -6.29
CA MET A 103 -4.24 0.49 -5.09
C MET A 103 -2.81 0.56 -4.56
N SER A 104 -2.71 0.50 -3.24
CA SER A 104 -1.47 0.30 -2.52
C SER A 104 -1.51 -1.05 -1.81
N TYR A 105 -0.59 -1.94 -2.17
CA TYR A 105 -0.45 -3.27 -1.57
C TYR A 105 0.88 -3.38 -0.82
N HIS A 106 0.84 -3.97 0.38
CA HIS A 106 1.99 -4.06 1.27
C HIS A 106 2.35 -5.51 1.54
N GLU A 107 3.64 -5.80 1.54
CA GLU A 107 4.20 -7.08 1.99
C GLU A 107 5.34 -6.81 2.98
N GLU A 108 5.24 -7.39 4.17
CA GLU A 108 6.29 -7.35 5.19
C GLU A 108 7.05 -8.68 5.20
N PHE A 109 8.37 -8.60 5.25
CA PHE A 109 9.28 -9.73 5.31
C PHE A 109 10.20 -9.58 6.51
N VAL A 110 10.47 -10.70 7.18
CA VAL A 110 11.44 -10.76 8.28
C VAL A 110 12.64 -11.59 7.88
N HIS A 111 13.81 -11.15 8.31
CA HIS A 111 15.02 -11.96 8.22
C HIS A 111 15.06 -12.93 9.40
N GLU A 112 14.95 -14.23 9.13
CA GLU A 112 15.20 -15.27 10.12
C GLU A 112 16.68 -15.67 10.01
N ASP A 113 17.40 -15.69 11.14
CA ASP A 113 18.86 -15.82 11.20
C ASP A 113 19.41 -16.91 10.23
N GLY A 114 20.06 -16.47 9.15
CA GLY A 114 20.72 -17.35 8.17
C GLY A 114 19.83 -17.90 7.04
N LYS A 115 18.58 -17.44 6.89
CA LYS A 115 17.66 -17.87 5.82
C LYS A 115 17.20 -16.73 4.92
N ASP A 116 16.66 -17.12 3.76
CA ASP A 116 15.94 -16.21 2.85
C ASP A 116 14.77 -15.50 3.56
N LEU A 117 14.42 -14.31 3.06
CA LEU A 117 13.33 -13.48 3.57
C LEU A 117 12.00 -14.26 3.61
N ILE A 118 11.38 -14.37 4.78
CA ILE A 118 10.07 -15.02 4.95
C ILE A 118 8.99 -13.93 4.99
N ALA A 119 7.96 -14.06 4.15
CA ALA A 119 6.81 -13.17 4.18
C ALA A 119 6.05 -13.35 5.51
N LYS A 120 5.96 -12.28 6.29
CA LYS A 120 5.31 -12.25 7.61
C LYS A 120 3.84 -11.86 7.48
N ASP A 121 3.56 -10.78 6.78
CA ASP A 121 2.20 -10.25 6.64
C ASP A 121 2.01 -9.55 5.29
N ARG A 122 0.75 -9.47 4.83
CA ARG A 122 0.35 -8.83 3.57
C ARG A 122 -1.03 -8.22 3.69
N TRP A 123 -1.17 -6.98 3.24
CA TRP A 123 -2.44 -6.28 3.30
C TRP A 123 -2.56 -5.21 2.20
N VAL A 124 -3.78 -4.74 1.99
CA VAL A 124 -4.07 -3.62 1.10
C VAL A 124 -4.19 -2.37 1.97
N ASP A 125 -3.31 -1.39 1.77
CA ASP A 125 -3.29 -0.12 2.52
C ASP A 125 -4.46 0.78 2.10
N GLU A 126 -4.61 0.95 0.79
CA GLU A 126 -5.52 1.93 0.21
C GLU A 126 -6.03 1.43 -1.14
N VAL A 127 -7.31 1.68 -1.40
CA VAL A 127 -7.93 1.52 -2.72
C VAL A 127 -8.73 2.77 -3.04
N ILE A 128 -8.37 3.44 -4.13
CA ILE A 128 -9.09 4.59 -4.69
C ILE A 128 -9.69 4.15 -6.01
N VAL A 129 -11.01 4.29 -6.13
CA VAL A 129 -11.74 4.02 -7.37
C VAL A 129 -12.22 5.34 -7.93
N THR A 130 -11.70 5.71 -9.10
CA THR A 130 -12.12 6.92 -9.81
C THR A 130 -13.02 6.51 -10.96
N ARG A 131 -14.24 7.06 -10.96
CA ARG A 131 -15.15 6.99 -12.11
C ARG A 131 -14.81 8.16 -13.01
N ASP A 132 -14.39 7.86 -14.22
CA ASP A 132 -14.20 8.91 -15.21
C ASP A 132 -15.39 8.88 -16.17
N ARG A 133 -16.02 10.03 -16.38
CA ARG A 133 -17.07 10.16 -17.40
C ARG A 133 -16.48 10.26 -18.81
N GLU A 134 -15.16 10.46 -18.93
CA GLU A 134 -14.46 10.71 -20.19
C GLU A 134 -13.35 9.68 -20.53
N LEU A 135 -13.18 8.59 -19.75
CA LEU A 135 -12.23 7.49 -20.06
C LEU A 135 -12.63 6.65 -21.27
#